data_AF-A0A7L1YP77-F1
#
_entry.id   AF-A0A7L1YP77-F1
#
_cell.length_a   1.000
_cell.length_b   1.000
_cell.length_c   1.000
_cell.angle_alpha   90.00
_cell.angle_beta   90.00
_cell.angle_gamma   90.00
#
_symmetry.space_group_name_H-M   'P 1'
#
loop_
_entity.id
_entity.type
_entity.pdbx_description
1 polymer ?
#
loop_
_entity_poly.entity_id
_entity_poly.type
_entity_poly.pdbx_seq_one_letter_code
_entity_poly.pdbx_strand_id
1 'polypeptide(L)'
;SKTNALNISQKMIEMFVRTKHKSDKCHEFALVVVNNDATWLSGFTSDPREVCSCLYDLETVVCKSFSIQRPVGLGWGQQKIELPVTENVQTIPPPYVVRTILVFGRPGCQPQFSMSENMKKMLQCPYFFFDVVYIHNGVEEKEEETSWKVQWAGGGGI
;
A
#
# COMPACT_ATOMS: atom_id res chain seq x y z
N SER A 1 -17.01 19.86 -12.13
CA SER A 1 -15.87 19.00 -12.49
C SER A 1 -15.63 18.05 -11.33
N LYS A 2 -16.07 16.78 -11.40
CA LYS A 2 -15.84 15.80 -10.32
C LYS A 2 -14.36 15.41 -10.39
N THR A 3 -13.54 15.89 -9.45
CA THR A 3 -12.14 15.46 -9.35
C THR A 3 -12.13 13.96 -9.08
N ASN A 4 -11.59 13.16 -10.00
CA ASN A 4 -11.49 11.71 -9.84
C ASN A 4 -10.51 11.40 -8.68
N ALA A 5 -10.90 10.52 -7.75
CA ALA A 5 -10.06 10.09 -6.63
C ALA A 5 -8.69 9.57 -7.10
N LEU A 6 -8.63 8.97 -8.30
CA LEU A 6 -7.38 8.57 -8.93
C LEU A 6 -6.45 9.78 -9.15
N ASN A 7 -6.97 10.88 -9.71
CA ASN A 7 -6.16 12.07 -10.02
C ASN A 7 -5.59 12.73 -8.75
N ILE A 8 -6.36 12.73 -7.66
CA ILE A 8 -5.89 13.22 -6.35
C ILE A 8 -4.80 12.29 -5.82
N SER A 9 -5.03 10.98 -5.89
CA SER A 9 -4.08 9.95 -5.45
C SER A 9 -2.77 10.03 -6.22
N GLN A 10 -2.81 10.18 -7.54
CA GLN A 10 -1.63 10.31 -8.39
C GLN A 10 -0.78 11.52 -7.97
N LYS A 11 -1.40 12.70 -7.79
CA LYS A 11 -0.66 13.89 -7.32
C LYS A 11 -0.09 13.70 -5.92
N MET A 12 -0.85 13.09 -5.01
CA MET A 12 -0.39 12.80 -3.66
C MET A 12 0.83 11.87 -3.65
N ILE A 13 0.76 10.77 -4.41
CA ILE A 13 1.83 9.78 -4.52
C ILE A 13 3.06 10.39 -5.21
N GLU A 14 2.88 11.16 -6.29
CA GLU A 14 3.99 11.88 -6.94
C GLU A 14 4.71 12.80 -5.94
N MET A 15 3.95 13.63 -5.23
CA MET A 15 4.52 14.54 -4.24
C MET A 15 5.26 13.78 -3.13
N PHE A 16 4.71 12.66 -2.66
CA PHE A 16 5.33 11.80 -1.66
C PHE A 16 6.67 11.24 -2.16
N VAL A 17 6.67 10.56 -3.32
CA VAL A 17 7.86 9.92 -3.90
C VAL A 17 8.97 10.94 -4.13
N ARG A 18 8.65 12.09 -4.75
CA ARG A 18 9.63 13.16 -5.00
C ARG A 18 10.18 13.75 -3.71
N THR A 19 9.35 13.94 -2.69
CA THR A 19 9.77 14.49 -1.40
C THR A 19 10.68 13.51 -0.66
N LYS A 20 10.34 12.22 -0.62
CA LYS A 20 11.15 11.18 0.01
C LYS A 20 12.49 11.00 -0.69
N HIS A 21 12.51 10.95 -2.02
CA HIS A 21 13.75 10.91 -2.80
C HIS A 21 14.60 12.20 -2.66
N LYS A 22 13.98 13.35 -2.39
CA LYS A 22 14.72 14.59 -2.07
C LYS A 22 15.33 14.53 -0.67
N SER A 23 14.64 13.93 0.29
CA SER A 23 15.16 13.79 1.67
C SER A 23 16.36 12.85 1.77
N ASP A 24 16.34 11.75 1.01
CA ASP A 24 17.45 10.81 0.90
C ASP A 24 17.31 10.02 -0.40
N LYS A 25 18.41 9.97 -1.16
CA LYS A 25 18.50 9.36 -2.50
C LYS A 25 18.49 7.83 -2.45
N CYS A 26 18.80 7.24 -1.29
CA CYS A 26 18.84 5.79 -1.09
C CYS A 26 17.44 5.18 -0.91
N HIS A 27 16.38 5.98 -0.81
CA HIS A 27 15.03 5.42 -0.81
C HIS A 27 14.73 4.72 -2.13
N GLU A 28 14.18 3.52 -2.02
CA GLU A 28 13.63 2.78 -3.14
C GLU A 28 12.11 2.74 -3.02
N PHE A 29 11.44 2.79 -4.18
CA PHE A 29 9.99 2.84 -4.30
C PHE A 29 9.56 1.76 -5.27
N ALA A 30 8.38 1.19 -5.01
CA ALA A 30 7.71 0.30 -5.93
C ALA A 30 6.24 0.69 -6.05
N LEU A 31 5.63 0.34 -7.18
CA LEU A 31 4.22 0.62 -7.44
C LEU A 31 3.46 -0.66 -7.72
N VAL A 32 2.45 -0.93 -6.90
CA VAL A 32 1.54 -2.08 -7.02
C VAL A 32 0.13 -1.56 -7.20
N VAL A 33 -0.58 -2.08 -8.19
CA VAL A 33 -2.01 -1.80 -8.40
C VAL A 33 -2.84 -2.99 -7.99
N VAL A 34 -3.95 -2.70 -7.32
CA VAL A 34 -4.86 -3.71 -6.80
C VAL A 34 -6.23 -3.56 -7.46
N ASN A 35 -6.50 -4.45 -8.41
CA ASN A 35 -7.78 -4.59 -9.10
C ASN A 35 -8.43 -5.91 -8.66
N ASN A 36 -8.83 -6.77 -9.61
CA ASN A 36 -9.21 -8.16 -9.30
C ASN A 36 -8.02 -8.94 -8.75
N ASP A 37 -6.82 -8.64 -9.27
CA ASP A 37 -5.53 -9.14 -8.82
C ASP A 37 -4.58 -7.97 -8.49
N ALA A 38 -3.57 -8.25 -7.67
CA ALA A 38 -2.48 -7.33 -7.40
C ALA A 38 -1.39 -7.49 -8.45
N THR A 39 -0.97 -6.39 -9.08
CA THR A 39 0.03 -6.37 -10.14
C THR A 39 1.12 -5.37 -9.81
N TRP A 40 2.38 -5.81 -9.89
CA TRP A 40 3.55 -4.93 -9.81
C TRP A 40 3.70 -4.19 -11.14
N LEU A 41 3.62 -2.87 -11.11
CA LEU A 41 3.84 -2.03 -12.28
C LEU A 41 5.27 -1.53 -12.35
N SER A 42 5.89 -1.35 -11.19
CA SER A 42 7.31 -1.02 -11.06
C SER A 42 7.86 -1.71 -9.81
N GLY A 43 9.02 -2.35 -9.96
CA GLY A 43 9.78 -2.91 -8.85
C GLY A 43 10.48 -1.82 -8.04
N PHE A 44 11.27 -2.21 -7.05
CA PHE A 44 12.07 -1.25 -6.28
C PHE A 44 13.06 -0.49 -7.19
N THR A 45 12.93 0.83 -7.19
CA THR A 45 13.81 1.76 -7.90
C THR A 45 13.99 3.03 -7.08
N SER A 46 15.19 3.61 -7.10
CA SER A 46 15.46 4.93 -6.53
C SER A 46 15.16 6.07 -7.52
N ASP A 47 14.79 5.77 -8.78
CA ASP A 47 14.42 6.79 -9.76
C ASP A 47 12.93 7.16 -9.66
N PRO A 48 12.58 8.35 -9.13
CA PRO A 48 11.18 8.76 -9.00
C PRO A 48 10.48 8.91 -10.35
N ARG A 49 11.22 9.08 -11.46
CA ARG A 49 10.64 9.28 -12.80
C ARG A 49 9.97 8.01 -13.31
N GLU A 50 10.59 6.85 -13.08
CA GLU A 50 10.02 5.55 -13.48
C GLU A 50 8.70 5.29 -12.76
N VAL A 51 8.68 5.50 -11.43
CA VAL A 51 7.49 5.36 -10.60
C VAL A 51 6.37 6.31 -11.07
N CYS A 52 6.71 7.57 -11.33
CA CYS A 52 5.73 8.56 -11.79
C CYS A 52 5.19 8.23 -13.19
N SER A 53 6.03 7.71 -14.10
CA SER A 53 5.57 7.27 -15.42
C SER A 53 4.50 6.19 -15.28
N CYS A 54 4.80 5.12 -14.54
CA CYS A 54 3.83 4.03 -14.31
C CYS A 54 2.56 4.52 -13.59
N LEU A 55 2.69 5.48 -12.67
CA LEU A 55 1.58 6.04 -11.91
C LEU A 55 0.60 6.85 -12.79
N TYR A 56 1.11 7.56 -13.79
CA TYR A 56 0.28 8.36 -14.70
C TYR A 56 -0.31 7.56 -15.86
N ASP A 57 0.26 6.40 -16.16
CA ASP A 57 -0.29 5.44 -17.15
C ASP A 57 -1.43 4.57 -16.58
N LEU A 58 -1.88 4.84 -15.35
CA LEU A 58 -2.96 4.08 -14.70
C LEU A 58 -4.34 4.36 -15.28
N GLU A 59 -5.08 3.29 -15.54
CA GLU A 59 -6.49 3.33 -15.88
C GLU A 59 -7.36 2.81 -14.72
N THR A 60 -8.53 3.43 -14.52
CA THR A 60 -9.48 2.97 -13.49
C THR A 60 -10.21 1.73 -13.96
N VAL A 61 -9.98 0.60 -13.29
CA VAL A 61 -10.76 -0.63 -13.49
C VAL A 61 -11.78 -0.79 -12.35
N VAL A 62 -13.04 -1.01 -12.71
CA VAL A 62 -14.10 -1.31 -11.74
C VAL A 62 -13.97 -2.77 -11.30
N CYS A 63 -13.76 -2.98 -10.01
CA CYS A 63 -13.64 -4.31 -9.40
C CYS A 63 -14.68 -4.43 -8.27
N LYS A 64 -15.25 -5.62 -8.08
CA LYS A 64 -16.29 -5.87 -7.07
C LYS A 64 -15.70 -6.16 -5.67
N SER A 65 -14.49 -6.70 -5.62
CA SER A 65 -13.75 -6.98 -4.39
C SER A 65 -12.25 -7.07 -4.71
N PHE A 66 -11.41 -7.06 -3.68
CA PHE A 66 -9.99 -7.36 -3.80
C PHE A 66 -9.50 -8.10 -2.57
N SER A 67 -8.48 -8.95 -2.75
CA SER A 67 -7.81 -9.65 -1.65
C SER A 67 -6.48 -8.99 -1.33
N ILE A 68 -6.31 -8.57 -0.08
CA ILE A 68 -5.06 -7.95 0.41
C ILE A 68 -3.97 -9.00 0.69
N GLN A 69 -4.35 -10.28 0.79
CA GLN A 69 -3.38 -11.38 0.93
C GLN A 69 -2.34 -11.41 -0.19
N ARG A 70 -2.72 -11.03 -1.41
CA ARG A 70 -1.84 -11.11 -2.57
C ARG A 70 -0.83 -9.95 -2.68
N PRO A 71 -1.18 -8.69 -2.38
CA PRO A 71 -0.18 -7.61 -2.33
C PRO A 71 0.70 -7.63 -1.07
N VAL A 72 0.24 -8.19 0.06
CA VAL A 72 1.01 -8.23 1.32
C VAL A 72 1.81 -9.52 1.49
N GLY A 73 1.55 -10.58 0.72
CA GLY A 73 2.41 -11.75 0.69
C GLY A 73 3.68 -11.47 -0.11
N LEU A 74 4.84 -11.45 0.54
CA LEU A 74 6.20 -11.31 -0.06
C LEU A 74 6.63 -12.48 -0.97
N GLY A 75 5.68 -13.05 -1.71
CA GLY A 75 5.92 -13.87 -2.86
C GLY A 75 4.70 -13.76 -3.75
N TRP A 76 4.90 -13.31 -4.99
CA TRP A 76 4.98 -14.17 -6.17
C TRP A 76 5.42 -13.32 -7.38
N GLY A 77 6.39 -13.82 -8.14
CA GLY A 77 6.50 -13.55 -9.57
C GLY A 77 7.20 -12.27 -10.05
N GLN A 78 8.26 -11.79 -9.39
CA GLN A 78 9.48 -11.21 -10.03
C GLN A 78 10.44 -10.59 -9.00
N GLN A 79 9.97 -10.15 -7.83
CA GLN A 79 10.82 -9.66 -6.73
C GLN A 79 10.41 -10.29 -5.39
N LYS A 80 11.36 -10.99 -4.75
CA LYS A 80 11.26 -11.46 -3.37
C LYS A 80 11.79 -10.34 -2.48
N ILE A 81 10.92 -9.69 -1.71
CA ILE A 81 11.39 -8.76 -0.68
C ILE A 81 11.71 -9.59 0.55
N GLU A 82 12.96 -9.57 0.96
CA GLU A 82 13.36 -10.17 2.23
C GLU A 82 13.20 -9.12 3.33
N LEU A 83 12.69 -9.54 4.48
CA LEU A 83 12.62 -8.63 5.62
C LEU A 83 14.00 -8.55 6.29
N PRO A 84 14.44 -7.36 6.68
CA PRO A 84 15.72 -7.19 7.31
C PRO A 84 15.69 -7.87 8.70
N VAL A 85 16.82 -8.44 9.09
CA VAL A 85 17.02 -9.07 10.40
C VAL A 85 18.26 -8.45 11.02
N THR A 86 18.20 -8.18 12.32
CA THR A 86 19.33 -7.72 13.13
C THR A 86 19.49 -8.63 14.33
N GLU A 87 20.70 -8.70 14.88
CA GLU A 87 20.98 -9.50 16.08
C GLU A 87 20.28 -8.93 17.32
N ASN A 88 20.17 -7.60 17.41
CA ASN A 88 19.47 -6.92 18.48
C ASN A 88 18.69 -5.71 17.96
N VAL A 89 17.37 -5.86 17.97
CA VAL A 89 16.42 -4.87 17.45
C VAL A 89 16.44 -3.54 18.20
N GLN A 90 16.86 -3.54 19.47
CA GLN A 90 16.83 -2.36 20.35
C GLN A 90 18.06 -1.46 20.19
N THR A 91 19.16 -2.01 19.69
CA THR A 91 20.46 -1.30 19.66
C THR A 91 21.08 -1.21 18.27
N ILE A 92 20.71 -2.10 17.34
CA ILE A 92 21.26 -2.14 15.99
C ILE A 92 20.20 -1.65 14.99
N PRO A 93 20.44 -0.56 14.26
CA PRO A 93 19.53 -0.14 13.20
C PRO A 93 19.57 -1.14 12.05
N PRO A 94 18.43 -1.43 11.40
CA PRO A 94 18.41 -2.33 10.26
C PRO A 94 19.07 -1.67 9.03
N PRO A 95 19.55 -2.45 8.05
CA PRO A 95 20.12 -1.91 6.82
C PRO A 95 19.08 -1.18 5.96
N TYR A 96 17.81 -1.52 6.09
CA TYR A 96 16.66 -0.86 5.45
C TYR A 96 15.39 -1.13 6.26
N VAL A 97 14.29 -0.48 5.91
CA VAL A 97 12.94 -0.78 6.43
C VAL A 97 11.99 -0.98 5.25
N VAL A 98 10.97 -1.80 5.44
CA VAL A 98 9.96 -2.05 4.41
C VAL A 98 8.66 -1.39 4.83
N ARG A 99 8.12 -0.49 4.00
CA ARG A 99 6.86 0.20 4.28
C ARG A 99 5.91 0.07 3.10
N THR A 100 4.71 -0.42 3.35
CA THR A 100 3.61 -0.48 2.38
C THR A 100 2.60 0.61 2.71
N ILE A 101 2.23 1.43 1.73
CA ILE A 101 1.18 2.43 1.86
C ILE A 101 0.02 2.03 0.93
N LEU A 102 -1.08 1.56 1.51
CA LEU A 102 -2.28 1.20 0.77
C LEU A 102 -3.17 2.44 0.60
N VAL A 103 -3.27 2.95 -0.63
CA VAL A 103 -4.23 4.01 -0.97
C VAL A 103 -5.51 3.37 -1.47
N PHE A 104 -6.61 3.54 -0.73
CA PHE A 104 -7.89 2.90 -0.97
C PHE A 104 -8.99 3.95 -1.11
N GLY A 105 -9.83 3.86 -2.15
CA GLY A 105 -10.89 4.85 -2.39
C GLY A 105 -12.17 4.29 -3.02
N ARG A 106 -12.45 2.99 -2.82
CA ARG A 106 -13.64 2.33 -3.38
C ARG A 106 -14.64 1.95 -2.26
N PRO A 107 -15.72 2.70 -2.06
CA PRO A 107 -16.63 2.50 -0.92
C PRO A 107 -17.37 1.15 -0.96
N GLY A 108 -17.85 0.71 -2.13
CA GLY A 108 -18.56 -0.58 -2.29
C GLY A 108 -17.66 -1.80 -2.51
N CYS A 109 -16.34 -1.66 -2.39
CA CYS A 109 -15.38 -2.73 -2.65
C CYS A 109 -14.80 -3.24 -1.34
N GLN A 110 -15.43 -4.25 -0.73
CA GLN A 110 -14.98 -4.75 0.57
C GLN A 110 -13.57 -5.38 0.47
N PRO A 111 -12.59 -4.90 1.27
CA PRO A 111 -11.30 -5.55 1.36
C PRO A 111 -11.47 -6.91 2.02
N GLN A 112 -11.10 -7.98 1.32
CA GLN A 112 -11.01 -9.30 1.91
C GLN A 112 -9.64 -9.47 2.56
N PHE A 113 -9.64 -9.38 3.89
CA PHE A 113 -8.49 -9.72 4.71
C PHE A 113 -8.60 -11.16 5.17
N SER A 114 -7.66 -11.98 4.76
CA SER A 114 -7.43 -13.28 5.38
C SER A 114 -6.00 -13.27 5.92
N MET A 115 -5.87 -13.48 7.23
CA MET A 115 -4.58 -13.36 7.90
C MET A 115 -3.72 -14.60 7.65
N SER A 116 -2.98 -14.63 6.53
CA SER A 116 -2.04 -15.71 6.23
C SER A 116 -0.90 -15.73 7.26
N GLU A 117 -0.27 -16.89 7.48
CA GLU A 117 0.89 -16.98 8.37
C GLU A 117 2.05 -16.07 7.94
N ASN A 118 2.23 -15.89 6.64
CA ASN A 118 3.24 -14.98 6.10
C ASN A 118 2.92 -13.52 6.47
N MET A 119 1.65 -13.11 6.35
CA MET A 119 1.24 -11.76 6.74
C MET A 119 1.41 -11.54 8.25
N LYS A 120 1.13 -12.55 9.09
CA LYS A 120 1.42 -12.47 10.53
C LYS A 120 2.90 -12.27 10.81
N LYS A 121 3.78 -13.04 10.18
CA LYS A 121 5.24 -12.90 10.34
C LYS A 121 5.73 -11.52 9.92
N MET A 122 5.16 -10.95 8.86
CA MET A 122 5.50 -9.60 8.42
C MET A 122 5.03 -8.54 9.40
N LEU A 123 3.78 -8.63 9.87
CA LEU A 123 3.23 -7.69 10.87
C LEU A 123 3.97 -7.79 12.22
N GLN A 124 4.58 -8.94 12.52
CA GLN A 124 5.44 -9.11 13.70
C GLN A 124 6.87 -8.58 13.48
N CYS A 125 7.28 -8.30 12.24
CA CYS A 125 8.61 -7.77 11.96
C CYS A 125 8.69 -6.29 12.40
N PRO A 126 9.64 -5.93 13.27
CA PRO A 126 9.77 -4.55 13.79
C PRO A 126 10.21 -3.54 12.73
N TYR A 127 10.65 -4.02 11.56
CA TYR A 127 11.14 -3.21 10.45
C TYR A 127 10.16 -3.17 9.27
N PHE A 128 8.97 -3.74 9.44
CA PHE A 128 7.87 -3.70 8.49
C PHE A 128 6.78 -2.74 8.97
N PHE A 129 6.30 -1.89 8.07
CA PHE A 129 5.24 -0.92 8.34
C PHE A 129 4.12 -1.06 7.29
N PHE A 130 2.88 -1.02 7.73
CA PHE A 130 1.71 -1.07 6.86
C PHE A 130 0.78 0.11 7.17
N ASP A 131 0.80 1.11 6.30
CA ASP A 131 -0.01 2.32 6.40
C ASP A 131 -1.20 2.24 5.44
N VAL A 132 -2.34 2.80 5.83
CA VAL A 132 -3.55 2.85 4.98
C VAL A 132 -4.05 4.28 4.88
N VAL A 133 -4.27 4.72 3.64
CA VAL A 133 -4.90 6.00 3.31
C VAL A 133 -6.26 5.71 2.68
N TYR A 134 -7.34 6.00 3.40
CA TYR A 134 -8.70 5.87 2.89
C TYR A 134 -9.21 7.21 2.34
N ILE A 135 -9.59 7.23 1.06
CA ILE A 135 -10.15 8.39 0.36
C ILE A 135 -11.65 8.15 0.20
N HIS A 136 -12.46 8.92 0.92
CA HIS A 136 -13.92 8.83 0.87
C HIS A 136 -14.53 10.13 0.32
N ASN A 137 -15.69 10.03 -0.34
CA ASN A 137 -16.38 11.20 -0.93
C ASN A 137 -17.33 11.92 0.04
N GLY A 138 -17.31 11.55 1.33
CA GLY A 138 -17.92 12.30 2.44
C GLY A 138 -19.46 12.36 2.52
N VAL A 139 -20.20 12.33 1.41
CA VAL A 139 -21.61 12.76 1.39
C VAL A 139 -22.61 11.71 0.87
N GLU A 140 -22.21 10.76 0.03
CA GLU A 140 -23.14 9.74 -0.54
C GLU A 140 -23.23 8.42 0.28
N GLU A 141 -22.44 8.25 1.36
CA GLU A 141 -22.24 6.95 2.04
C GLU A 141 -22.63 6.95 3.53
N LYS A 142 -23.58 7.80 3.95
CA LYS A 142 -23.99 7.89 5.36
C LYS A 142 -24.59 6.60 5.95
N GLU A 143 -25.05 5.65 5.12
CA GLU A 143 -25.55 4.35 5.59
C GLU A 143 -24.45 3.29 5.76
N GLU A 144 -23.33 3.38 5.03
CA GLU A 144 -22.20 2.44 5.13
C GLU A 144 -21.14 2.86 6.18
N GLU A 145 -21.31 4.05 6.77
CA GLU A 145 -20.35 4.67 7.71
C GLU A 145 -20.04 3.81 8.94
N THR A 146 -20.97 2.94 9.35
CA THR A 146 -20.82 2.01 10.48
C THR A 146 -20.09 0.73 10.11
N SER A 147 -20.13 0.29 8.85
CA SER A 147 -19.62 -1.02 8.43
C SER A 147 -18.09 -1.05 8.36
N TRP A 148 -17.47 -0.05 7.72
CA TRP A 148 -16.01 -0.02 7.59
C TRP A 148 -15.31 0.26 8.92
N LYS A 149 -15.85 1.14 9.79
CA LYS A 149 -15.27 1.43 11.11
C LYS A 149 -15.20 0.17 11.98
N VAL A 150 -16.25 -0.65 12.00
CA VAL A 150 -16.28 -1.91 12.76
C VAL A 150 -15.31 -2.94 12.19
N GLN A 151 -15.15 -3.00 10.86
CA GLN A 151 -14.25 -3.93 10.18
C GLN A 151 -12.76 -3.58 10.38
N TRP A 152 -12.41 -2.29 10.34
CA TRP A 152 -11.04 -1.82 10.64
C TRP A 152 -10.71 -1.87 12.13
N ALA A 153 -11.67 -1.53 13.01
CA ALA A 153 -11.50 -1.67 14.45
C ALA A 153 -11.36 -3.14 14.89
N GLY A 154 -12.05 -4.08 14.22
CA GLY A 154 -11.90 -5.51 14.45
C GLY A 154 -10.56 -6.09 13.96
N GLY A 155 -9.88 -5.43 13.01
CA GLY A 155 -8.52 -5.75 12.57
C GLY A 155 -7.42 -4.97 13.30
N GLY A 156 -7.79 -3.94 14.08
CA GLY A 156 -6.88 -3.08 14.85
C GLY A 156 -6.47 -3.65 16.21
N GLY A 157 -6.90 -4.87 16.54
CA GLY A 157 -6.33 -5.67 17.62
C GLY A 157 -5.01 -6.29 17.16
N ILE A 158 -3.98 -5.45 17.04
CA ILE A 158 -2.58 -5.87 16.99
C ILE A 158 -2.05 -5.90 18.43
#